data_AF-A0A7M4DQV4-F1
#
_entry.id   AF-A0A7M4DQV4-F1
#
_cell.length_a   1.000
_cell.length_b   1.000
_cell.length_c   1.000
_cell.angle_alpha   90.00
_cell.angle_beta   90.00
_cell.angle_gamma   90.00
#
_symmetry.space_group_name_H-M   'P 1'
#
loop_
_entity.id
_entity.type
_entity.pdbx_description
1 polymer ?
#
loop_
_entity_poly.entity_id
_entity_poly.type
_entity_poly.pdbx_seq_one_letter_code
_entity_poly.pdbx_strand_id
1 'polypeptide(L)'
;MTTMQNTRASARSGAVVLVLGVLLMLVGCAAPAPGPTGERTTPGGPVSGGTTGPATVPPGLLECDDASKDAGAEPAPQDLHRFDHGVPDGFTESGGYTQISSPEGDYTADYLVPTASGVGNLNVLAVVHYAELALGPVTTDCGQLDRKLVLARLDVVNAEAGAELLGEYAWVEVGGLPAVRYDAWYPSHGFTVRTYAVYGATELVTFGCQWVEAESVITAGCDELIASASF
;
A
#
# COMPACT_ATOMS: atom_id res chain seq x y z
N MET A 1 -59.51 -19.92 -28.55
CA MET A 1 -59.29 -20.97 -29.57
C MET A 1 -57.94 -20.73 -30.23
N THR A 2 -57.07 -21.74 -30.13
CA THR A 2 -56.01 -22.14 -31.07
C THR A 2 -54.70 -21.35 -31.14
N THR A 3 -53.73 -21.92 -30.42
CA THR A 3 -52.26 -21.93 -30.52
C THR A 3 -51.72 -22.28 -31.92
N MET A 4 -50.54 -21.75 -32.29
CA MET A 4 -49.41 -22.41 -32.99
C MET A 4 -48.31 -21.36 -33.24
N GLN A 5 -47.10 -21.37 -32.65
CA GLN A 5 -45.94 -22.27 -32.67
C GLN A 5 -45.22 -22.49 -34.02
N ASN A 6 -43.87 -22.38 -33.94
CA ASN A 6 -42.79 -22.87 -34.81
C ASN A 6 -42.35 -21.97 -35.98
N THR A 7 -41.05 -21.75 -36.22
CA THR A 7 -40.03 -22.79 -36.43
C THR A 7 -38.60 -22.31 -36.12
N ARG A 8 -37.79 -23.24 -35.60
CA ARG A 8 -36.34 -23.16 -35.28
C ARG A 8 -35.45 -23.29 -36.52
N ALA A 9 -34.21 -22.75 -36.44
CA ALA A 9 -32.99 -23.33 -37.02
C ALA A 9 -31.79 -22.79 -36.22
N SER A 10 -31.23 -23.51 -35.24
CA SER A 10 -30.20 -24.56 -35.34
C SER A 10 -28.82 -24.10 -35.86
N ALA A 11 -27.94 -23.85 -34.88
CA ALA A 11 -26.56 -24.35 -34.72
C ALA A 11 -25.52 -24.17 -35.83
N ARG A 12 -24.39 -23.54 -35.47
CA ARG A 12 -23.05 -24.07 -35.78
C ARG A 12 -22.08 -23.88 -34.61
N SER A 13 -21.67 -25.03 -34.06
CA SER A 13 -20.54 -25.23 -33.17
C SER A 13 -19.21 -24.89 -33.85
N GLY A 14 -18.25 -24.38 -33.09
CA GLY A 14 -16.82 -24.31 -33.46
C GLY A 14 -15.98 -24.22 -32.19
N ALA A 15 -15.65 -25.37 -31.59
CA ALA A 15 -14.30 -25.97 -31.60
C ALA A 15 -13.37 -25.38 -30.53
N VAL A 16 -13.45 -25.96 -29.33
CA VAL A 16 -12.44 -25.85 -28.27
C VAL A 16 -11.28 -26.76 -28.63
N VAL A 17 -10.09 -26.20 -28.85
CA VAL A 17 -8.85 -26.96 -29.02
C VAL A 17 -8.12 -26.98 -27.67
N LEU A 18 -8.23 -28.12 -26.98
CA LEU A 18 -7.42 -28.48 -25.82
C LEU A 18 -6.11 -29.07 -26.33
N VAL A 19 -4.98 -28.39 -26.09
CA VAL A 19 -3.65 -28.98 -26.26
C VAL A 19 -3.10 -29.32 -24.88
N LEU A 20 -3.05 -30.62 -24.62
CA LEU A 20 -2.39 -31.26 -23.49
C LEU A 20 -0.91 -31.47 -23.86
N GLY A 21 0.02 -30.99 -23.03
CA GLY A 21 1.45 -31.21 -23.23
C GLY A 21 2.15 -31.45 -21.90
N VAL A 22 2.34 -32.73 -21.55
CA VAL A 22 3.11 -33.24 -20.41
C VAL A 22 4.54 -33.53 -20.87
N LEU A 23 5.56 -33.04 -20.15
CA LEU A 23 6.93 -33.60 -20.09
C LEU A 23 7.68 -32.93 -18.91
N LEU A 24 7.79 -33.58 -17.74
CA LEU A 24 8.84 -34.54 -17.30
C LEU A 24 10.21 -33.90 -16.96
N MET A 25 10.46 -33.82 -15.64
CA MET A 25 11.69 -34.19 -14.90
C MET A 25 13.05 -33.70 -15.40
N LEU A 26 13.71 -32.86 -14.59
CA LEU A 26 15.15 -32.94 -14.37
C LEU A 26 15.45 -33.05 -12.87
N VAL A 27 16.15 -34.13 -12.57
CA VAL A 27 16.67 -34.62 -11.29
C VAL A 27 18.06 -34.03 -11.03
N GLY A 28 18.46 -33.89 -9.76
CA GLY A 28 19.87 -33.98 -9.30
C GLY A 28 20.28 -32.84 -8.37
N CYS A 29 20.26 -32.96 -7.04
CA CYS A 29 21.20 -33.65 -6.14
C CYS A 29 22.69 -33.29 -6.32
N ALA A 30 23.31 -32.61 -5.35
CA ALA A 30 24.45 -33.14 -4.58
C ALA A 30 25.03 -32.11 -3.57
N ALA A 31 25.00 -32.45 -2.28
CA ALA A 31 26.06 -32.16 -1.32
C ALA A 31 26.62 -33.52 -0.86
N PRO A 32 27.95 -33.72 -0.81
CA PRO A 32 28.63 -33.96 0.49
C PRO A 32 30.11 -33.48 0.52
N ALA A 33 30.56 -32.77 1.58
CA ALA A 33 31.28 -33.28 2.76
C ALA A 33 32.85 -33.19 2.64
N PRO A 34 33.67 -33.54 3.66
CA PRO A 34 34.60 -32.60 4.31
C PRO A 34 36.10 -33.04 4.31
N GLY A 35 36.98 -32.15 4.79
CA GLY A 35 38.34 -32.46 5.27
C GLY A 35 39.49 -31.88 4.43
N PRO A 36 40.76 -31.83 4.93
CA PRO A 36 41.27 -32.50 6.12
C PRO A 36 41.94 -31.58 7.18
N THR A 37 42.05 -32.18 8.35
CA THR A 37 42.97 -31.93 9.47
C THR A 37 44.42 -31.71 9.02
N GLY A 38 45.05 -30.68 9.59
CA GLY A 38 46.49 -30.50 9.62
C GLY A 38 46.93 -30.10 11.02
N GLU A 39 47.32 -31.08 11.83
CA GLU A 39 48.12 -30.89 13.04
C GLU A 39 49.56 -30.51 12.65
N ARG A 40 50.10 -29.43 13.23
CA ARG A 40 51.47 -29.44 13.76
C ARG A 40 51.67 -28.39 14.85
N THR A 41 51.97 -28.91 16.03
CA THR A 41 52.27 -28.27 17.32
C THR A 41 53.71 -27.73 17.35
N THR A 42 53.94 -26.55 17.94
CA THR A 42 55.06 -26.29 18.87
C THR A 42 54.85 -24.94 19.60
N PRO A 43 55.39 -24.76 20.83
CA PRO A 43 54.75 -24.01 21.91
C PRO A 43 55.46 -22.68 22.21
N GLY A 44 54.68 -21.68 22.64
CA GLY A 44 55.23 -20.43 23.15
C GLY A 44 54.24 -19.65 24.01
N GLY A 45 54.45 -19.66 25.32
CA GLY A 45 54.07 -18.59 26.27
C GLY A 45 52.61 -18.57 26.76
N PRO A 46 52.37 -18.56 28.08
CA PRO A 46 51.04 -18.24 28.61
C PRO A 46 50.81 -16.74 28.49
N VAL A 47 49.87 -16.33 27.64
CA VAL A 47 49.29 -14.99 27.66
C VAL A 47 47.84 -15.14 28.13
N SER A 48 47.60 -14.66 29.35
CA SER A 48 46.28 -14.65 29.96
C SER A 48 45.36 -13.66 29.25
N GLY A 49 44.21 -14.16 28.77
CA GLY A 49 42.91 -13.49 28.87
C GLY A 49 42.57 -12.42 27.83
N GLY A 50 41.70 -12.78 26.88
CA GLY A 50 40.87 -11.81 26.15
C GLY A 50 40.62 -12.20 24.70
N THR A 51 39.62 -13.04 24.46
CA THR A 51 39.08 -13.31 23.12
C THR A 51 38.49 -12.02 22.53
N THR A 52 39.25 -11.29 21.72
CA THR A 52 38.67 -10.33 20.77
C THR A 52 38.09 -11.11 19.59
N GLY A 53 36.88 -11.66 19.79
CA GLY A 53 36.00 -11.94 18.66
C GLY A 53 35.65 -10.63 17.94
N PRO A 54 35.20 -10.68 16.68
CA PRO A 54 34.69 -9.47 16.01
C PRO A 54 33.65 -8.83 16.92
N ALA A 55 33.82 -7.55 17.25
CA ALA A 55 32.87 -6.80 18.05
C ALA A 55 31.50 -6.91 17.36
N THR A 56 30.59 -7.66 17.97
CA THR A 56 29.22 -7.74 17.47
C THR A 56 28.55 -6.46 17.93
N VAL A 57 28.36 -5.52 17.00
CA VAL A 57 27.63 -4.28 17.28
C VAL A 57 26.24 -4.69 17.79
N PRO A 58 25.85 -4.29 19.02
CA PRO A 58 24.53 -4.60 19.53
C PRO A 58 23.46 -4.05 18.57
N PRO A 59 22.40 -4.81 18.25
CA PRO A 59 21.25 -4.24 17.55
C PRO A 59 20.71 -3.08 18.40
N GLY A 60 20.88 -1.85 17.92
CA GLY A 60 20.67 -0.60 18.67
C GLY A 60 21.83 0.39 18.65
N LEU A 61 23.00 0.00 18.13
CA LEU A 61 24.18 0.85 17.89
C LEU A 61 24.45 1.05 16.38
N LEU A 62 23.41 0.90 15.54
CA LEU A 62 23.46 1.47 14.20
C LEU A 62 23.48 2.98 14.38
N GLU A 63 24.67 3.56 14.26
CA GLU A 63 24.83 5.01 14.19
C GLU A 63 24.10 5.45 12.93
N CYS A 64 22.86 5.93 13.10
CA CYS A 64 22.13 6.60 12.04
C CYS A 64 22.90 7.88 11.74
N ASP A 65 23.86 7.79 10.82
CA ASP A 65 24.74 8.88 10.44
C ASP A 65 23.90 10.11 10.09
N ASP A 66 24.41 11.31 10.37
CA ASP A 66 23.75 12.56 9.97
C ASP A 66 23.51 12.65 8.44
N ALA A 67 24.18 11.80 7.64
CA ALA A 67 23.92 11.61 6.21
C ALA A 67 22.56 10.91 5.92
N SER A 68 21.97 10.20 6.88
CA SER A 68 20.58 9.71 6.79
C SER A 68 19.55 10.84 6.88
N LYS A 69 19.98 12.06 7.24
CA LYS A 69 19.20 13.30 7.10
C LYS A 69 19.32 13.94 5.71
N ASP A 70 20.04 13.32 4.77
CA ASP A 70 20.15 13.84 3.41
C ASP A 70 18.79 13.81 2.70
N ALA A 71 18.31 15.01 2.36
CA ALA A 71 17.25 15.34 1.41
C ALA A 71 16.02 14.40 1.37
N GLY A 72 15.25 14.38 2.47
CA GLY A 72 13.86 13.88 2.42
C GLY A 72 13.47 12.88 3.49
N ALA A 73 14.34 12.60 4.45
CA ALA A 73 14.03 11.74 5.58
C ALA A 73 13.26 12.55 6.64
N GLU A 74 11.95 12.31 6.72
CA GLU A 74 11.05 12.94 7.71
C GLU A 74 11.17 12.19 9.06
N PRO A 75 10.90 12.87 10.20
CA PRO A 75 10.97 12.25 11.53
C PRO A 75 10.18 10.95 11.61
N ALA A 76 10.66 10.07 12.50
CA ALA A 76 10.28 8.66 12.63
C ALA A 76 8.77 8.39 12.52
N PRO A 77 8.39 7.22 11.98
CA PRO A 77 7.00 6.91 11.70
C PRO A 77 6.17 6.94 12.98
N GLN A 78 5.07 7.68 12.90
CA GLN A 78 4.13 7.85 13.98
C GLN A 78 3.24 6.61 14.12
N ASP A 79 2.75 6.38 15.33
CA ASP A 79 1.67 5.45 15.61
C ASP A 79 0.38 6.05 15.02
N LEU A 80 -0.21 5.39 14.02
CA LEU A 80 -1.43 5.85 13.38
C LEU A 80 -2.67 5.21 14.01
N HIS A 81 -2.54 4.39 15.06
CA HIS A 81 -3.70 3.79 15.75
C HIS A 81 -4.63 4.82 16.39
N ARG A 82 -4.15 6.04 16.61
CA ARG A 82 -4.95 7.15 17.14
C ARG A 82 -4.98 8.24 16.09
N PHE A 83 -5.96 8.14 15.20
CA PHE A 83 -6.34 9.27 14.37
C PHE A 83 -7.82 9.58 14.57
N ASP A 84 -8.19 10.81 14.30
CA ASP A 84 -9.58 11.26 14.30
C ASP A 84 -9.82 12.18 13.12
N HIS A 85 -11.07 12.28 12.67
CA HIS A 85 -11.48 13.17 11.59
C HIS A 85 -12.90 13.70 11.81
N GLY A 86 -13.14 14.91 11.34
CA GLY A 86 -14.48 15.48 11.28
C GLY A 86 -15.31 14.92 10.13
N VAL A 87 -16.62 15.20 10.18
CA VAL A 87 -17.51 15.07 9.03
C VAL A 87 -17.64 16.46 8.39
N PRO A 88 -17.25 16.64 7.12
CA PRO A 88 -17.37 17.92 6.43
C PRO A 88 -18.81 18.43 6.35
N ASP A 89 -18.97 19.75 6.24
CA ASP A 89 -20.30 20.35 6.15
C ASP A 89 -21.03 19.84 4.89
N GLY A 90 -22.28 19.43 5.07
CA GLY A 90 -23.08 18.86 3.99
C GLY A 90 -22.76 17.41 3.65
N PHE A 91 -21.97 16.70 4.46
CA PHE A 91 -21.73 15.26 4.35
C PHE A 91 -22.37 14.48 5.52
N THR A 92 -22.54 13.17 5.34
CA THR A 92 -22.98 12.23 6.37
C THR A 92 -22.30 10.89 6.20
N GLU A 93 -22.12 10.14 7.28
CA GLU A 93 -21.62 8.76 7.24
C GLU A 93 -22.55 7.81 6.47
N SER A 94 -21.97 6.79 5.84
CA SER A 94 -22.67 5.75 5.08
C SER A 94 -21.95 4.39 5.12
N GLY A 95 -22.65 3.32 5.53
CA GLY A 95 -22.09 1.96 5.64
C GLY A 95 -22.20 1.06 4.38
N GLY A 96 -22.41 1.63 3.19
CA GLY A 96 -22.72 0.90 1.96
C GLY A 96 -21.57 0.68 0.98
N TYR A 97 -20.35 1.10 1.33
CA TYR A 97 -19.19 1.12 0.45
C TYR A 97 -18.11 0.13 0.87
N THR A 98 -17.31 -0.29 -0.11
CA THR A 98 -16.11 -1.12 0.08
C THR A 98 -15.04 -0.62 -0.86
N GLN A 99 -13.78 -0.77 -0.46
CA GLN A 99 -12.65 -0.56 -1.35
C GLN A 99 -12.70 -1.52 -2.54
N ILE A 100 -12.31 -1.04 -3.71
CA ILE A 100 -12.21 -1.86 -4.94
C ILE A 100 -11.06 -2.87 -4.82
N SER A 101 -9.97 -2.44 -4.19
CA SER A 101 -8.80 -3.25 -3.89
C SER A 101 -8.31 -2.93 -2.49
N SER A 102 -7.61 -3.89 -1.89
CA SER A 102 -7.07 -3.75 -0.54
C SER A 102 -5.61 -4.20 -0.51
N PRO A 103 -4.70 -3.40 -1.10
CA PRO A 103 -3.33 -3.84 -1.37
C PRO A 103 -2.53 -4.13 -0.09
N GLU A 104 -2.84 -3.43 1.01
CA GLU A 104 -2.16 -3.60 2.29
C GLU A 104 -2.90 -4.57 3.23
N GLY A 105 -3.91 -5.31 2.73
CA GLY A 105 -4.59 -6.37 3.49
C GLY A 105 -5.90 -5.92 4.14
N ASP A 106 -6.12 -6.29 5.40
CA ASP A 106 -7.35 -5.95 6.13
C ASP A 106 -7.37 -4.46 6.50
N TYR A 107 -8.57 -3.87 6.51
CA TYR A 107 -8.76 -2.44 6.78
C TYR A 107 -10.04 -2.15 7.55
N THR A 108 -10.05 -0.99 8.21
CA THR A 108 -11.27 -0.30 8.64
C THR A 108 -11.49 0.92 7.76
N ALA A 109 -12.75 1.31 7.57
CA ALA A 109 -13.06 2.48 6.74
C ALA A 109 -14.33 3.18 7.19
N ASP A 110 -14.27 4.51 7.15
CA ASP A 110 -15.41 5.41 7.26
C ASP A 110 -15.67 6.05 5.90
N TYR A 111 -16.95 6.09 5.50
CA TYR A 111 -17.36 6.67 4.22
C TYR A 111 -18.35 7.79 4.45
N LEU A 112 -18.08 8.94 3.85
CA LEU A 112 -18.90 10.15 3.96
C LEU A 112 -19.46 10.51 2.58
N VAL A 113 -20.77 10.70 2.50
CA VAL A 113 -21.47 11.03 1.24
C VAL A 113 -22.09 12.42 1.30
N PRO A 114 -22.13 13.15 0.17
CA PRO A 114 -22.86 14.41 0.09
C PRO A 114 -24.35 14.23 0.41
N THR A 115 -24.90 15.16 1.18
CA THR A 115 -26.34 15.23 1.51
C THR A 115 -27.14 16.02 0.45
N ALA A 116 -26.44 16.72 -0.46
CA ALA A 116 -27.05 17.51 -1.51
C ALA A 116 -27.84 16.62 -2.50
N SER A 117 -29.08 17.01 -2.78
CA SER A 117 -29.93 16.29 -3.73
C SER A 117 -29.35 16.34 -5.14
N GLY A 118 -29.35 15.19 -5.84
CA GLY A 118 -28.91 15.09 -7.24
C GLY A 118 -27.42 14.80 -7.40
N VAL A 119 -26.67 14.64 -6.31
CA VAL A 119 -25.31 14.08 -6.35
C VAL A 119 -25.39 12.55 -6.29
N GLY A 120 -24.76 11.87 -7.24
CA GLY A 120 -24.81 10.41 -7.34
C GLY A 120 -24.04 9.69 -6.24
N ASN A 121 -24.41 8.43 -5.99
CA ASN A 121 -23.82 7.58 -4.95
C ASN A 121 -22.35 7.17 -5.22
N LEU A 122 -21.70 7.65 -6.28
CA LEU A 122 -20.28 7.40 -6.53
C LEU A 122 -19.39 8.60 -6.18
N ASN A 123 -19.98 9.64 -5.59
CA ASN A 123 -19.25 10.78 -5.06
C ASN A 123 -19.15 10.60 -3.53
N VAL A 124 -17.96 10.25 -3.04
CA VAL A 124 -17.76 9.76 -1.67
C VAL A 124 -16.38 10.19 -1.16
N LEU A 125 -16.30 10.51 0.13
CA LEU A 125 -15.04 10.61 0.86
C LEU A 125 -14.84 9.32 1.64
N ALA A 126 -13.65 8.74 1.57
CA ALA A 126 -13.29 7.51 2.28
C ALA A 126 -12.09 7.79 3.17
N VAL A 127 -12.18 7.42 4.45
CA VAL A 127 -11.06 7.39 5.37
C VAL A 127 -10.76 5.93 5.66
N VAL A 128 -9.61 5.44 5.23
CA VAL A 128 -9.29 4.01 5.29
C VAL A 128 -8.01 3.81 6.06
N HIS A 129 -8.06 2.95 7.08
CA HIS A 129 -6.94 2.60 7.93
C HIS A 129 -6.54 1.14 7.74
N TYR A 130 -5.27 0.95 7.41
CA TYR A 130 -4.57 -0.32 7.39
C TYR A 130 -3.69 -0.39 8.64
N ALA A 131 -4.01 -1.30 9.56
CA ALA A 131 -3.24 -1.52 10.78
C ALA A 131 -1.89 -2.24 10.51
N GLU A 132 -1.72 -2.79 9.30
CA GLU A 132 -0.51 -3.48 8.86
C GLU A 132 -0.20 -3.11 7.39
N LEU A 133 1.09 -3.06 7.03
CA LEU A 133 1.55 -2.91 5.65
C LEU A 133 1.92 -4.28 5.06
N ALA A 134 0.95 -4.98 4.48
CA ALA A 134 1.15 -6.32 3.92
C ALA A 134 2.24 -6.38 2.82
N LEU A 135 2.47 -5.28 2.11
CA LEU A 135 3.49 -5.22 1.06
C LEU A 135 4.92 -4.95 1.62
N GLY A 136 5.05 -4.84 2.94
CA GLY A 136 6.30 -4.64 3.68
C GLY A 136 6.53 -3.20 4.15
N PRO A 137 7.55 -2.95 4.98
CA PRO A 137 7.83 -1.64 5.54
C PRO A 137 8.29 -0.63 4.48
N VAL A 138 8.00 0.64 4.71
CA VAL A 138 8.44 1.79 3.88
C VAL A 138 9.44 2.67 4.61
N THR A 139 9.99 2.18 5.73
CA THR A 139 10.93 2.89 6.58
C THR A 139 12.34 2.37 6.41
N THR A 140 13.32 3.23 6.61
CA THR A 140 14.74 2.86 6.70
C THR A 140 15.02 2.08 8.00
N ASP A 141 16.20 1.48 8.12
CA ASP A 141 16.66 0.79 9.33
C ASP A 141 16.72 1.71 10.57
N CYS A 142 16.76 3.02 10.34
CA CYS A 142 16.72 4.06 11.37
C CYS A 142 15.29 4.45 11.76
N GLY A 143 14.29 3.77 11.21
CA GLY A 143 12.88 4.10 11.40
C GLY A 143 12.59 5.50 10.89
N GLN A 144 13.03 5.86 9.69
CA GLN A 144 12.58 7.09 9.01
C GLN A 144 11.82 6.72 7.74
N LEU A 145 10.84 7.52 7.36
CA LEU A 145 10.08 7.27 6.15
C LEU A 145 10.98 7.43 4.92
N ASP A 146 11.15 6.37 4.13
CA ASP A 146 11.88 6.45 2.86
C ASP A 146 10.91 6.90 1.77
N ARG A 147 11.02 8.19 1.38
CA ARG A 147 10.16 8.76 0.34
C ARG A 147 10.21 8.00 -0.97
N LYS A 148 11.36 7.44 -1.35
CA LYS A 148 11.49 6.69 -2.61
C LYS A 148 10.73 5.36 -2.51
N LEU A 149 10.82 4.67 -1.38
CA LEU A 149 10.05 3.44 -1.16
C LEU A 149 8.54 3.72 -1.11
N VAL A 150 8.11 4.81 -0.48
CA VAL A 150 6.69 5.23 -0.46
C VAL A 150 6.17 5.46 -1.87
N LEU A 151 6.87 6.25 -2.69
CA LEU A 151 6.41 6.53 -4.06
C LEU A 151 6.39 5.26 -4.92
N ALA A 152 7.41 4.40 -4.81
CA ALA A 152 7.44 3.12 -5.50
C ALA A 152 6.30 2.18 -5.05
N ARG A 153 5.92 2.21 -3.76
CA ARG A 153 4.79 1.46 -3.23
C ARG A 153 3.48 1.97 -3.84
N LEU A 154 3.27 3.29 -3.89
CA LEU A 154 2.07 3.89 -4.49
C LEU A 154 1.95 3.54 -5.98
N ASP A 155 3.07 3.46 -6.72
CA ASP A 155 3.04 3.01 -8.12
C ASP A 155 2.55 1.58 -8.27
N VAL A 156 3.00 0.67 -7.39
CA VAL A 156 2.51 -0.73 -7.37
C VAL A 156 1.02 -0.77 -7.05
N VAL A 157 0.60 -0.06 -6.00
CA VAL A 157 -0.80 -0.01 -5.56
C VAL A 157 -1.72 0.53 -6.67
N ASN A 158 -1.35 1.64 -7.31
CA ASN A 158 -2.14 2.23 -8.38
C ASN A 158 -2.21 1.31 -9.60
N ALA A 159 -1.10 0.67 -9.98
CA ALA A 159 -1.06 -0.27 -11.10
C ALA A 159 -1.95 -1.52 -10.83
N GLU A 160 -1.92 -2.08 -9.63
CA GLU A 160 -2.76 -3.22 -9.24
C GLU A 160 -4.24 -2.85 -9.22
N ALA A 161 -4.58 -1.63 -8.82
CA ALA A 161 -5.94 -1.11 -8.83
C ALA A 161 -6.44 -0.72 -10.24
N GLY A 162 -5.57 -0.80 -11.26
CA GLY A 162 -5.88 -0.38 -12.63
C GLY A 162 -6.11 1.13 -12.74
N ALA A 163 -5.47 1.91 -11.87
CA ALA A 163 -5.59 3.37 -11.81
C ALA A 163 -4.51 4.04 -12.67
N GLU A 164 -4.87 5.17 -13.28
CA GLU A 164 -3.98 6.01 -14.06
C GLU A 164 -3.72 7.33 -13.31
N LEU A 165 -2.46 7.63 -12.99
CA LEU A 165 -2.13 8.89 -12.32
C LEU A 165 -2.42 10.10 -13.20
N LEU A 166 -3.10 11.08 -12.62
CA LEU A 166 -3.39 12.39 -13.20
C LEU A 166 -2.36 13.40 -12.69
N GLY A 167 -1.12 13.25 -13.13
CA GLY A 167 0.00 14.12 -12.75
C GLY A 167 1.04 13.42 -11.87
N GLU A 168 1.71 14.19 -11.02
CA GLU A 168 2.79 13.72 -10.15
C GLU A 168 2.33 13.62 -8.69
N TYR A 169 2.98 12.75 -7.92
CA TYR A 169 2.85 12.75 -6.47
C TYR A 169 3.36 14.05 -5.86
N ALA A 170 2.64 14.57 -4.87
CA ALA A 170 3.04 15.74 -4.10
C ALA A 170 3.16 15.39 -2.62
N TRP A 171 4.30 15.72 -2.01
CA TRP A 171 4.42 15.67 -0.54
C TRP A 171 3.71 16.87 0.07
N VAL A 172 2.80 16.59 1.00
CA VAL A 172 1.98 17.57 1.72
C VAL A 172 1.94 17.19 3.21
N GLU A 173 1.18 17.95 3.99
CA GLU A 173 0.95 17.68 5.41
C GLU A 173 -0.54 17.43 5.66
N VAL A 174 -0.86 16.44 6.50
CA VAL A 174 -2.21 16.14 6.98
C VAL A 174 -2.14 15.91 8.48
N GLY A 175 -2.88 16.68 9.27
CA GLY A 175 -2.85 16.57 10.74
C GLY A 175 -1.46 16.72 11.35
N GLY A 176 -0.57 17.51 10.73
CA GLY A 176 0.83 17.69 11.17
C GLY A 176 1.79 16.58 10.73
N LEU A 177 1.32 15.57 9.98
CA LEU A 177 2.14 14.46 9.51
C LEU A 177 2.42 14.53 8.01
N PRO A 178 3.58 14.04 7.55
CA PRO A 178 3.90 13.97 6.12
C PRO A 178 2.94 13.00 5.41
N ALA A 179 2.40 13.46 4.29
CA ALA A 179 1.50 12.68 3.45
C ALA A 179 1.89 12.81 1.97
N VAL A 180 1.50 11.82 1.17
CA VAL A 180 1.58 11.90 -0.29
C VAL A 180 0.18 12.14 -0.86
N ARG A 181 0.02 13.26 -1.57
CA ARG A 181 -1.19 13.58 -2.34
C ARG A 181 -1.01 13.21 -3.80
N TYR A 182 -2.01 12.57 -4.39
CA TYR A 182 -2.09 12.33 -5.83
C TYR A 182 -3.53 12.19 -6.30
N ASP A 183 -3.75 12.46 -7.58
CA ASP A 183 -5.04 12.25 -8.23
C ASP A 183 -4.89 11.07 -9.21
N ALA A 184 -5.87 10.17 -9.24
CA ALA A 184 -5.87 9.00 -10.11
C ALA A 184 -7.25 8.76 -10.75
N TRP A 185 -7.25 8.43 -12.03
CA TRP A 185 -8.42 8.04 -12.80
C TRP A 185 -8.57 6.51 -12.82
N TYR A 186 -9.79 6.02 -12.59
CA TYR A 186 -10.11 4.59 -12.60
C TYR A 186 -10.92 4.26 -13.85
N PRO A 187 -10.30 3.98 -15.01
CA PRO A 187 -10.98 3.86 -16.30
C PRO A 187 -12.05 2.76 -16.34
N SER A 188 -11.84 1.64 -15.63
CA SER A 188 -12.83 0.55 -15.56
C SER A 188 -14.07 0.89 -14.74
N HIS A 189 -14.01 1.95 -13.92
CA HIS A 189 -15.08 2.33 -12.99
C HIS A 189 -15.69 3.71 -13.30
N GLY A 190 -14.98 4.56 -14.04
CA GLY A 190 -15.51 5.83 -14.52
C GLY A 190 -15.50 6.95 -13.47
N PHE A 191 -14.57 6.93 -12.51
CA PHE A 191 -14.42 7.99 -11.51
C PHE A 191 -12.95 8.39 -11.29
N THR A 192 -12.75 9.59 -10.74
CA THR A 192 -11.44 10.07 -10.28
C THR A 192 -11.40 10.04 -8.75
N VAL A 193 -10.22 9.78 -8.18
CA VAL A 193 -9.96 9.88 -6.74
C VAL A 193 -8.76 10.78 -6.51
N ARG A 194 -8.90 11.75 -5.60
CA ARG A 194 -7.77 12.41 -4.95
C ARG A 194 -7.47 11.68 -3.65
N THR A 195 -6.26 11.18 -3.50
CA THR A 195 -5.83 10.43 -2.31
C THR A 195 -4.77 11.19 -1.55
N TYR A 196 -4.88 11.22 -0.23
CA TYR A 196 -3.81 11.60 0.71
C TYR A 196 -3.39 10.35 1.49
N ALA A 197 -2.17 9.89 1.29
CA ALA A 197 -1.62 8.71 1.97
C ALA A 197 -0.67 9.12 3.10
N VAL A 198 -1.03 8.81 4.35
CA VAL A 198 -0.23 9.05 5.56
C VAL A 198 0.34 7.71 6.01
N TYR A 199 1.66 7.54 5.87
CA TYR A 199 2.35 6.32 6.27
C TYR A 199 2.90 6.43 7.69
N GLY A 200 2.58 5.42 8.50
CA GLY A 200 3.23 5.12 9.76
C GLY A 200 4.36 4.10 9.56
N ALA A 201 4.74 3.41 10.64
CA ALA A 201 5.89 2.50 10.61
C ALA A 201 5.49 1.20 9.92
N THR A 202 4.29 0.77 10.30
CA THR A 202 3.64 -0.47 9.96
C THR A 202 2.20 -0.23 9.54
N GLU A 203 1.75 1.02 9.45
CA GLU A 203 0.36 1.40 9.24
C GLU A 203 0.23 2.39 8.07
N LEU A 204 -0.97 2.49 7.53
CA LEU A 204 -1.35 3.47 6.51
C LEU A 204 -2.75 4.00 6.79
N VAL A 205 -2.91 5.32 6.79
CA VAL A 205 -4.23 5.97 6.68
C VAL A 205 -4.32 6.66 5.32
N THR A 206 -5.38 6.38 4.57
CA THR A 206 -5.68 7.11 3.32
C THR A 206 -6.96 7.90 3.45
N PHE A 207 -6.94 9.12 2.91
CA PHE A 207 -8.12 9.94 2.71
C PHE A 207 -8.37 10.02 1.20
N GLY A 208 -9.37 9.28 0.72
CA GLY A 208 -9.76 9.23 -0.68
C GLY A 208 -10.98 10.09 -0.96
N CYS A 209 -10.88 11.00 -1.92
CA CYS A 209 -11.95 11.92 -2.31
C CYS A 209 -12.36 11.59 -3.74
N GLN A 210 -13.45 10.85 -3.90
CA GLN A 210 -13.88 10.26 -5.17
C GLN A 210 -15.01 11.05 -5.80
N TRP A 211 -14.93 11.33 -7.10
CA TRP A 211 -15.98 11.98 -7.86
C TRP A 211 -16.18 11.40 -9.26
N VAL A 212 -17.42 11.50 -9.75
CA VAL A 212 -17.79 11.24 -11.15
C VAL A 212 -18.21 12.57 -11.80
N GLU A 213 -19.20 13.24 -11.21
CA GLU A 213 -19.73 14.50 -11.72
C GLU A 213 -19.61 15.69 -10.75
N ALA A 214 -19.49 15.44 -9.44
CA ALA A 214 -19.59 16.46 -8.41
C ALA A 214 -18.22 16.90 -7.85
N GLU A 215 -17.23 17.10 -8.73
CA GLU A 215 -15.84 17.41 -8.35
C GLU A 215 -15.73 18.54 -7.34
N SER A 216 -16.42 19.67 -7.57
CA SER A 216 -16.34 20.84 -6.68
C SER A 216 -16.90 20.57 -5.28
N VAL A 217 -17.96 19.77 -5.17
CA VAL A 217 -18.54 19.40 -3.87
C VAL A 217 -17.60 18.45 -3.12
N ILE A 218 -17.07 17.46 -3.82
CA ILE A 218 -16.17 16.46 -3.23
C ILE A 218 -14.84 17.08 -2.82
N THR A 219 -14.24 17.92 -3.67
CA THR A 219 -12.96 18.56 -3.35
C THR A 219 -13.10 19.56 -2.21
N ALA A 220 -14.19 20.32 -2.11
CA ALA A 220 -14.45 21.18 -0.96
C ALA A 220 -14.61 20.38 0.34
N GLY A 221 -15.41 19.31 0.33
CA GLY A 221 -15.55 18.42 1.49
C GLY A 221 -14.23 17.73 1.86
N CYS A 222 -13.42 17.38 0.86
CA CYS A 222 -12.09 16.82 1.04
C CYS A 222 -11.17 17.79 1.78
N ASP A 223 -11.15 19.08 1.39
CA ASP A 223 -10.32 20.09 2.04
C ASP A 223 -10.71 20.28 3.52
N GLU A 224 -12.00 20.27 3.83
CA GLU A 224 -12.50 20.31 5.21
C GLU A 224 -12.13 19.04 6.00
N LEU A 225 -12.27 17.86 5.39
CA LEU A 225 -11.89 16.58 5.99
C LEU A 225 -10.41 16.59 6.39
N ILE A 226 -9.54 16.94 5.45
CA ILE A 226 -8.09 17.02 5.66
C ILE A 226 -7.74 18.06 6.73
N ALA A 227 -8.41 19.22 6.74
CA ALA A 227 -8.20 20.25 7.75
C ALA A 227 -8.63 19.83 9.17
N SER A 228 -9.59 18.89 9.27
CA SER A 228 -10.06 18.35 10.55
C SER A 228 -9.28 17.14 11.06
N ALA A 229 -8.47 16.51 10.21
CA ALA A 229 -7.73 15.30 10.55
C ALA A 229 -6.67 15.57 11.63
N SER A 230 -6.53 14.64 12.57
CA SER A 230 -5.53 14.70 13.65
C SER A 230 -4.98 13.31 13.98
N PHE A 231 -3.75 13.29 14.50
CA PHE A 231 -2.98 12.11 14.88
C PHE A 231 -2.32 12.34 16.25
#